data_AF-A0A7S2XBV5-F1
#
_entry.id   AF-A0A7S2XBV5-F1
#
_cell.length_a   1.000
_cell.length_b   1.000
_cell.length_c   1.000
_cell.angle_alpha   90.00
_cell.angle_beta   90.00
_cell.angle_gamma   90.00
#
_symmetry.space_group_name_H-M   'P 1'
#
loop_
_entity.id
_entity.type
_entity.pdbx_description
1 polymer ?
#
loop_
_entity_poly.entity_id
_entity_poly.type
_entity_poly.pdbx_seq_one_letter_code
_entity_poly.pdbx_strand_id
1 'polypeptide(L)'
;EERKAKLVNTSWGDRVEPGHFLTNRERFEHRKRHCFDYIIRCTGFAFDPSLLGKLSGKLRMVTLKGSPKYPQISTTFEGVGLKNMFFLGTNAHSLDFVRSSGGLVHGFRYSIRNLFNHLQRKFHGVAWPQKNLTLGEDLRRHLTHQYGTSSSLYQMFGAMCDLVVILSREAQGKVAYFNDVLVKDAQSFVQRTFGSNFEYLTLTFEFMAELNNQMVWNDDDPGVTSDNP
;
A
#
# COMPACT_ATOMS: atom_id res chain seq x y z
N GLU A 1 -35.50 -1.40 25.78
CA GLU A 1 -34.48 -1.79 26.78
C GLU A 1 -33.09 -1.65 26.15
N GLU A 2 -32.47 -0.47 26.28
CA GLU A 2 -31.10 -0.24 25.80
C GLU A 2 -30.08 -0.73 26.83
N ARG A 3 -29.30 -1.74 26.45
CA ARG A 3 -28.14 -2.19 27.22
C ARG A 3 -27.05 -1.13 27.17
N LYS A 4 -26.95 -0.33 28.24
CA LYS A 4 -25.78 0.52 28.50
C LYS A 4 -24.54 -0.36 28.66
N ALA A 5 -23.55 -0.17 27.79
CA ALA A 5 -22.24 -0.77 27.94
C ALA A 5 -21.59 -0.23 29.22
N LYS A 6 -21.43 -1.08 30.22
CA LYS A 6 -20.57 -0.79 31.39
C LYS A 6 -19.13 -0.69 30.89
N LEU A 7 -18.55 0.50 30.94
CA LEU A 7 -17.12 0.71 30.86
C LEU A 7 -16.47 -0.08 32.01
N VAL A 8 -15.82 -1.19 31.67
CA VAL A 8 -15.07 -2.01 32.62
C VAL A 8 -13.71 -1.37 32.80
N ASN A 9 -13.50 -0.89 34.03
CA ASN A 9 -12.22 -0.69 34.70
C ASN A 9 -11.16 0.13 33.94
N THR A 10 -11.22 1.45 34.08
CA THR A 10 -10.03 2.29 34.01
C THR A 10 -9.89 3.02 35.34
N SER A 11 -8.69 3.05 35.90
CA SER A 11 -8.30 3.65 37.19
C SER A 11 -8.42 5.19 37.23
N TRP A 12 -9.39 5.75 36.49
CA TRP A 12 -9.67 7.17 36.32
C TRP A 12 -11.02 7.58 36.91
N GLY A 13 -11.75 6.63 37.52
CA GLY A 13 -13.12 6.82 38.00
C GLY A 13 -13.31 7.90 39.07
N ASP A 14 -12.26 8.24 39.83
CA ASP A 14 -12.37 9.12 41.00
C ASP A 14 -12.02 10.59 40.73
N ARG A 15 -11.81 11.01 39.47
CA ARG A 15 -11.41 12.40 39.14
C ARG A 15 -12.32 13.12 38.14
N VAL A 16 -13.52 12.61 37.89
CA VAL A 16 -14.45 13.29 36.98
C VAL A 16 -15.65 13.79 37.79
N GLU A 17 -15.51 15.00 38.31
CA GLU A 17 -16.60 15.78 38.92
C GLU A 17 -17.68 16.09 37.86
N PRO A 18 -18.96 15.79 38.10
CA PRO A 18 -20.03 16.15 37.18
C PRO A 18 -20.23 17.68 37.11
N GLY A 19 -20.13 18.26 35.91
CA GLY A 19 -20.72 19.56 35.59
C GLY A 19 -19.88 20.81 35.89
N HIS A 20 -18.66 20.92 35.35
CA HIS A 20 -17.92 22.18 35.35
C HIS A 20 -18.00 22.89 33.99
N PHE A 21 -18.90 23.87 33.87
CA PHE A 21 -18.87 24.84 32.78
C PHE A 21 -17.79 25.89 33.09
N LEU A 22 -16.54 25.61 32.70
CA LEU A 22 -15.49 26.62 32.76
C LEU A 22 -15.91 27.83 31.90
N THR A 23 -15.88 29.03 32.49
CA THR A 23 -16.00 30.29 31.76
C THR A 23 -14.86 30.42 30.73
N ASN A 24 -15.03 31.26 29.71
CA ASN A 24 -14.01 31.45 28.66
C ASN A 24 -12.64 31.84 29.26
N ARG A 25 -12.61 32.61 30.35
CA ARG A 25 -11.37 33.00 31.03
C ARG A 25 -10.67 31.81 31.69
N GLU A 26 -11.41 30.94 32.37
CA GLU A 26 -10.87 29.76 33.06
C GLU A 26 -10.32 28.72 32.07
N ARG A 27 -10.88 28.63 30.85
CA ARG A 27 -10.36 27.78 29.77
C ARG A 27 -8.96 28.19 29.30
N PHE A 28 -8.63 29.49 29.32
CA PHE A 28 -7.32 30.00 28.91
C PHE A 28 -6.28 30.00 30.03
N GLU A 29 -6.69 30.21 31.29
CA GLU A 29 -5.79 30.25 32.45
C GLU A 29 -5.39 28.84 32.94
N HIS A 30 -6.25 27.82 32.78
CA HIS A 30 -5.97 26.44 33.20
C HIS A 30 -5.72 25.47 32.05
N ARG A 31 -4.60 25.66 31.33
CA ARG A 31 -4.14 24.78 30.23
C ARG A 31 -3.97 23.28 30.58
N LYS A 32 -4.03 22.90 31.86
CA LYS A 32 -3.89 21.51 32.34
C LYS A 32 -5.21 20.77 32.61
N ARG A 33 -6.36 21.44 32.51
CA ARG A 33 -7.68 20.81 32.70
C ARG A 33 -8.56 21.14 31.50
N HIS A 34 -8.53 20.26 30.51
CA HIS A 34 -9.51 20.33 29.44
C HIS A 34 -10.81 19.70 29.94
N CYS A 35 -11.83 20.53 30.18
CA CYS A 35 -13.20 20.06 30.41
C CYS A 35 -13.84 19.81 29.04
N PHE A 36 -14.23 18.56 28.79
CA PHE A 36 -14.95 18.15 27.58
C PHE A 36 -16.28 17.51 27.97
N ASP A 37 -17.34 17.87 27.25
CA ASP A 37 -18.64 17.20 27.39
C ASP A 37 -18.62 15.80 26.75
N TYR A 38 -17.88 15.66 25.64
CA TYR A 38 -17.71 14.40 24.93
C TYR A 38 -16.26 14.22 24.46
N ILE A 39 -15.77 12.99 24.52
CA ILE A 39 -14.47 12.59 23.99
C ILE A 39 -14.70 11.53 22.91
N ILE A 40 -14.31 11.83 21.67
CA ILE A 40 -14.40 10.89 20.54
C ILE A 40 -13.00 10.35 20.24
N ARG A 41 -12.82 9.03 20.37
CA ARG A 41 -11.52 8.38 20.13
C ARG A 41 -11.35 8.03 18.65
N CYS A 42 -10.63 8.86 17.91
CA CYS A 42 -10.30 8.66 16.49
C CYS A 42 -8.92 8.00 16.28
N THR A 43 -8.54 7.02 17.09
CA THR A 43 -7.20 6.38 17.05
C THR A 43 -7.06 5.30 15.96
N GLY A 44 -8.07 5.17 15.09
CA GLY A 44 -8.12 4.17 14.03
C GLY A 44 -8.54 2.77 14.50
N PHE A 45 -8.34 1.79 13.62
CA PHE A 45 -8.75 0.40 13.79
C PHE A 45 -7.57 -0.55 13.55
N ALA A 46 -7.70 -1.77 14.08
CA ALA A 46 -6.80 -2.89 13.85
C ALA A 46 -7.61 -4.11 13.40
N PHE A 47 -6.99 -4.97 12.59
CA PHE A 47 -7.62 -6.23 12.17
C PHE A 47 -7.79 -7.17 13.37
N ASP A 48 -9.00 -7.71 13.54
CA ASP A 48 -9.31 -8.70 14.55
C ASP A 48 -9.26 -10.12 13.95
N PRO A 49 -8.26 -10.94 14.30
CA PRO A 49 -8.14 -12.31 13.79
C PRO A 49 -9.14 -13.28 14.43
N SER A 50 -9.89 -12.87 15.47
CA SER A 50 -10.83 -13.76 16.18
C SER A 50 -11.93 -14.32 15.25
N LEU A 51 -12.30 -13.55 14.21
CA LEU A 51 -13.24 -13.96 13.16
C LEU A 51 -12.81 -15.22 12.41
N LEU A 52 -11.52 -15.56 12.44
CA LEU A 52 -10.97 -16.76 11.81
C LEU A 52 -11.10 -18.02 12.69
N GLY A 53 -11.62 -17.89 13.91
CA GLY A 53 -11.82 -18.98 14.86
C GLY A 53 -10.53 -19.76 15.13
N LYS A 54 -10.57 -21.07 14.90
CA LYS A 54 -9.41 -21.97 15.11
C LYS A 54 -8.20 -21.66 14.20
N LEU A 55 -8.40 -20.87 13.13
CA LEU A 55 -7.34 -20.49 12.21
C LEU A 55 -6.59 -19.22 12.65
N SER A 56 -7.14 -18.45 13.59
CA SER A 56 -6.56 -17.19 14.09
C SER A 56 -5.09 -17.34 14.51
N GLY A 57 -4.76 -18.38 15.27
CA GLY A 57 -3.39 -18.64 15.76
C GLY A 57 -2.36 -19.01 14.68
N LYS A 58 -2.80 -19.31 13.45
CA LYS A 58 -1.91 -19.58 12.33
C LYS A 58 -1.59 -18.32 11.52
N LEU A 59 -2.46 -17.31 11.59
CA LEU A 59 -2.26 -16.06 10.87
C LEU A 59 -1.20 -15.22 11.58
N ARG A 60 -0.16 -14.83 10.85
CA ARG A 60 0.80 -13.85 11.34
C ARG A 60 0.23 -12.44 11.20
N MET A 61 0.62 -11.54 12.09
CA MET A 61 0.21 -10.13 12.10
C MET A 61 1.41 -9.22 11.82
N VAL A 62 1.16 -8.12 11.10
CA VAL A 62 2.13 -7.04 10.93
C VAL A 62 1.94 -6.03 12.05
N THR A 63 3.00 -5.81 12.81
CA THR A 63 3.07 -4.81 13.88
C THR A 63 3.51 -3.47 13.30
N LEU A 64 2.71 -2.42 13.54
CA LEU A 64 3.00 -1.05 13.14
C LEU A 64 2.98 -0.16 14.36
N LYS A 65 4.04 0.63 14.55
CA LYS A 65 4.20 1.54 15.72
C LYS A 65 3.96 0.83 17.06
N GLY A 66 4.45 -0.40 17.20
CA GLY A 66 4.36 -1.20 18.43
C GLY A 66 3.03 -1.94 18.66
N SER A 67 2.08 -1.89 17.72
CA SER A 67 0.81 -2.63 17.84
C SER A 67 0.47 -3.45 16.59
N PRO A 68 -0.08 -4.68 16.71
CA PRO A 68 -0.58 -5.45 15.58
C PRO A 68 -1.70 -4.67 14.87
N LYS A 69 -1.56 -4.46 13.56
CA LYS A 69 -2.52 -3.65 12.79
C LYS A 69 -3.16 -4.39 11.63
N TYR A 70 -2.36 -5.11 10.84
CA TYR A 70 -2.82 -5.81 9.64
C TYR A 70 -2.45 -7.29 9.68
N PRO A 71 -3.18 -8.16 8.97
CA PRO A 71 -2.69 -9.50 8.70
C PRO A 71 -1.40 -9.43 7.89
N GLN A 72 -0.46 -10.34 8.17
CA GLN A 72 0.70 -10.53 7.32
C GLN A 72 0.28 -11.36 6.11
N ILE A 73 0.42 -10.77 4.93
CA ILE A 73 0.03 -11.39 3.67
C ILE A 73 1.21 -11.38 2.70
N SER A 74 1.22 -12.33 1.78
CA SER A 74 2.17 -12.41 0.69
C SER A 74 1.84 -11.40 -0.41
N THR A 75 2.74 -11.27 -1.39
CA THR A 75 2.54 -10.44 -2.58
C THR A 75 1.42 -10.92 -3.49
N THR A 76 0.95 -12.16 -3.31
CA THR A 76 -0.24 -12.71 -3.99
C THR A 76 -1.50 -12.62 -3.12
N PHE A 77 -1.45 -11.79 -2.06
CA PHE A 77 -2.52 -11.54 -1.09
C PHE A 77 -2.94 -12.74 -0.23
N GLU A 78 -2.21 -13.86 -0.28
CA GLU A 78 -2.45 -15.02 0.57
C GLU A 78 -1.91 -14.78 1.98
N GLY A 79 -2.70 -15.10 3.01
CA GLY A 79 -2.33 -14.97 4.41
C GLY A 79 -1.15 -15.84 4.77
N VAL A 80 -0.10 -15.25 5.37
CA VAL A 80 1.07 -16.01 5.79
C VAL A 80 0.68 -16.95 6.93
N GLY A 81 0.84 -18.24 6.70
CA GLY A 81 0.42 -19.32 7.61
C GLY A 81 -0.98 -19.90 7.32
N LEU A 82 -1.72 -19.35 6.36
CA LEU A 82 -3.04 -19.80 5.95
C LEU A 82 -3.10 -20.13 4.46
N LYS A 83 -3.10 -21.43 4.15
CA LYS A 83 -3.21 -21.90 2.76
C LYS A 83 -4.60 -21.60 2.20
N ASN A 84 -4.63 -21.05 0.99
CA ASN A 84 -5.80 -20.67 0.21
C ASN A 84 -6.74 -19.68 0.92
N MET A 85 -6.22 -18.87 1.84
CA MET A 85 -6.95 -17.77 2.44
C MET A 85 -6.34 -16.45 1.99
N PHE A 86 -7.15 -15.61 1.36
CA PHE A 86 -6.69 -14.36 0.76
C PHE A 86 -7.35 -13.17 1.44
N PHE A 87 -6.62 -12.06 1.50
CA PHE A 87 -7.07 -10.83 2.15
C PHE A 87 -7.05 -9.68 1.15
N LEU A 88 -8.09 -8.83 1.21
CA LEU A 88 -8.27 -7.69 0.32
C LEU A 88 -8.78 -6.48 1.12
N GLY A 89 -8.82 -5.32 0.46
CA GLY A 89 -9.30 -4.08 1.04
C GLY A 89 -8.29 -3.52 2.03
N THR A 90 -8.78 -2.92 3.11
CA THR A 90 -7.93 -2.36 4.17
C THR A 90 -6.97 -3.39 4.76
N ASN A 91 -7.33 -4.68 4.77
CA ASN A 91 -6.45 -5.75 5.24
C ASN A 91 -5.24 -5.98 4.34
N ALA A 92 -5.38 -5.72 3.03
CA ALA A 92 -4.26 -5.81 2.09
C ALA A 92 -3.35 -4.59 2.10
N HIS A 93 -3.78 -3.50 2.79
CA HIS A 93 -3.00 -2.28 2.90
C HIS A 93 -1.69 -2.47 3.70
N SER A 94 -1.44 -3.66 4.27
CA SER A 94 -0.12 -4.03 4.77
C SER A 94 0.97 -4.00 3.70
N LEU A 95 0.62 -4.19 2.43
CA LEU A 95 1.59 -4.26 1.33
C LEU A 95 2.09 -2.87 0.91
N ASP A 96 1.29 -1.83 1.12
CA ASP A 96 1.55 -0.46 0.68
C ASP A 96 1.27 0.57 1.80
N PHE A 97 1.30 0.14 3.07
CA PHE A 97 1.01 1.01 4.22
C PHE A 97 1.90 2.27 4.21
N VAL A 98 1.28 3.45 4.38
CA VAL A 98 1.91 4.79 4.34
C VAL A 98 2.46 5.17 2.96
N ARG A 99 2.69 4.20 2.08
CA ARG A 99 3.23 4.41 0.75
C ARG A 99 2.16 4.65 -0.29
N SER A 100 0.96 4.09 -0.19
CA SER A 100 -0.01 4.25 -1.30
C SER A 100 -1.47 4.20 -0.90
N SER A 101 -2.35 4.28 -1.89
CA SER A 101 -3.80 4.43 -1.68
C SER A 101 -4.56 3.10 -1.60
N GLY A 102 -3.89 1.96 -1.41
CA GLY A 102 -4.50 0.63 -1.39
C GLY A 102 -5.51 0.42 -0.25
N GLY A 103 -5.41 1.20 0.82
CA GLY A 103 -6.38 1.21 1.93
C GLY A 103 -7.70 1.92 1.61
N LEU A 104 -7.81 2.61 0.48
CA LEU A 104 -8.99 3.36 0.03
C LEU A 104 -9.50 2.83 -1.30
N VAL A 105 -10.74 3.20 -1.67
CA VAL A 105 -11.40 2.75 -2.92
C VAL A 105 -10.53 3.00 -4.16
N HIS A 106 -9.70 4.05 -4.14
CA HIS A 106 -8.87 4.42 -5.27
C HIS A 106 -7.77 3.41 -5.58
N GLY A 107 -7.04 2.94 -4.58
CA GLY A 107 -6.03 1.90 -4.76
C GLY A 107 -6.60 0.48 -4.72
N PHE A 108 -7.64 0.29 -3.90
CA PHE A 108 -8.31 -1.01 -3.69
C PHE A 108 -8.73 -1.68 -5.00
N ARG A 109 -9.26 -0.90 -5.97
CA ARG A 109 -9.71 -1.44 -7.26
C ARG A 109 -8.60 -2.19 -8.02
N TYR A 110 -7.35 -1.74 -7.88
CA TYR A 110 -6.22 -2.38 -8.54
C TYR A 110 -5.74 -3.59 -7.75
N SER A 111 -5.74 -3.53 -6.42
CA SER A 111 -5.42 -4.68 -5.58
C SER A 111 -6.40 -5.84 -5.81
N ILE A 112 -7.70 -5.55 -5.97
CA ILE A 112 -8.69 -6.56 -6.36
C ILE A 112 -8.37 -7.16 -7.72
N ARG A 113 -8.09 -6.33 -8.73
CA ARG A 113 -7.75 -6.80 -10.09
C ARG A 113 -6.53 -7.71 -10.06
N ASN A 114 -5.51 -7.33 -9.30
CA ASN A 114 -4.29 -8.10 -9.16
C ASN A 114 -4.56 -9.45 -8.46
N LEU A 115 -5.30 -9.47 -7.35
CA LEU A 115 -5.71 -10.73 -6.72
C LEU A 115 -6.57 -11.57 -7.66
N PHE A 116 -7.54 -10.98 -8.36
CA PHE A 116 -8.39 -11.70 -9.31
C PHE A 116 -7.54 -12.46 -10.34
N ASN A 117 -6.55 -11.80 -10.94
CA ASN A 117 -5.65 -12.45 -11.89
C ASN A 117 -4.79 -13.55 -11.24
N HIS A 118 -4.34 -13.36 -9.99
CA HIS A 118 -3.65 -14.43 -9.25
C HIS A 118 -4.54 -15.65 -9.03
N LEU A 119 -5.81 -15.45 -8.65
CA LEU A 119 -6.77 -16.53 -8.41
C LEU A 119 -7.10 -17.26 -9.72
N GLN A 120 -7.37 -16.51 -10.80
CA GLN A 120 -7.61 -17.05 -12.13
C GLN A 120 -6.46 -17.94 -12.60
N ARG A 121 -5.22 -17.48 -12.40
CA ARG A 121 -4.03 -18.27 -12.72
C ARG A 121 -3.89 -19.49 -11.82
N LYS A 122 -4.01 -19.32 -10.50
CA LYS A 122 -3.77 -20.37 -9.49
C LYS A 122 -4.79 -21.50 -9.57
N PHE A 123 -6.07 -21.19 -9.77
CA PHE A 123 -7.16 -22.16 -9.68
C PHE A 123 -7.76 -22.56 -11.03
N HIS A 124 -7.59 -21.75 -12.07
CA HIS A 124 -8.19 -21.99 -13.38
C HIS A 124 -7.17 -22.06 -14.53
N GLY A 125 -5.87 -21.90 -14.24
CA GLY A 125 -4.82 -21.95 -15.26
C GLY A 125 -4.91 -20.83 -16.30
N VAL A 126 -5.71 -19.79 -16.05
CA VAL A 126 -5.88 -18.67 -16.98
C VAL A 126 -4.59 -17.83 -16.98
N ALA A 127 -4.09 -17.55 -18.18
CA ALA A 127 -2.90 -16.71 -18.35
C ALA A 127 -3.17 -15.30 -17.82
N TRP A 128 -2.12 -14.66 -17.27
CA TRP A 128 -2.23 -13.27 -16.84
C TRP A 128 -2.45 -12.37 -18.06
N PRO A 129 -3.33 -11.34 -17.97
CA PRO A 129 -3.54 -10.40 -19.07
C PRO A 129 -2.23 -9.73 -19.51
N GLN A 130 -1.85 -9.91 -20.77
CA GLN A 130 -0.64 -9.34 -21.33
C GLN A 130 -0.90 -8.68 -22.68
N LYS A 131 -0.08 -7.69 -23.02
CA LYS A 131 0.00 -7.10 -24.35
C LYS A 131 1.32 -7.49 -24.99
N ASN A 132 1.26 -8.06 -26.19
CA ASN A 132 2.46 -8.34 -26.98
C ASN A 132 2.82 -7.11 -27.78
N LEU A 133 4.06 -6.66 -27.64
CA LEU A 133 4.61 -5.48 -28.30
C LEU A 133 5.93 -5.85 -29.00
N THR A 134 6.45 -4.94 -29.81
CA THR A 134 7.82 -5.04 -30.34
C THR A 134 8.74 -3.98 -29.73
N LEU A 135 10.03 -4.31 -29.61
CA LEU A 135 11.07 -3.36 -29.24
C LEU A 135 11.13 -2.21 -30.25
N GLY A 136 11.48 -1.02 -29.75
CA GLY A 136 11.55 0.20 -30.53
C GLY A 136 10.26 1.01 -30.45
N GLU A 137 9.71 1.38 -31.61
CA GLU A 137 8.65 2.38 -31.70
C GLU A 137 7.32 1.95 -31.07
N ASP A 138 6.96 0.66 -31.15
CA ASP A 138 5.71 0.16 -30.56
C ASP A 138 5.73 0.23 -29.04
N LEU A 139 6.80 -0.28 -28.41
CA LEU A 139 7.03 -0.14 -26.97
C LEU A 139 7.10 1.34 -26.57
N ARG A 140 7.85 2.18 -27.29
CA ARG A 140 7.97 3.62 -26.99
C ARG A 140 6.60 4.29 -26.97
N ARG A 141 5.79 4.09 -28.02
CA ARG A 141 4.44 4.66 -28.11
C ARG A 141 3.55 4.18 -26.98
N HIS A 142 3.63 2.90 -26.62
CA HIS A 142 2.84 2.36 -25.52
C HIS A 142 3.24 2.96 -24.17
N LEU A 143 4.54 3.05 -23.88
CA LEU A 143 5.03 3.67 -22.65
C LEU A 143 4.65 5.15 -22.55
N THR A 144 4.75 5.92 -23.65
CA THR A 144 4.29 7.32 -23.68
C THR A 144 2.80 7.44 -23.39
N HIS A 145 1.98 6.53 -23.94
CA HIS A 145 0.55 6.51 -23.62
C HIS A 145 0.31 6.22 -22.13
N GLN A 146 0.95 5.16 -21.60
CA GLN A 146 0.79 4.74 -20.20
C GLN A 146 1.22 5.84 -19.23
N TYR A 147 2.30 6.56 -19.53
CA TYR A 147 2.73 7.72 -18.74
C TYR A 147 1.62 8.78 -18.62
N GLY A 148 0.88 9.04 -19.69
CA GLY A 148 -0.19 10.05 -19.70
C GLY A 148 -1.54 9.58 -19.17
N THR A 149 -1.79 8.26 -19.11
CA THR A 149 -3.14 7.73 -18.88
C THR A 149 -3.25 6.70 -17.76
N SER A 150 -2.13 6.19 -17.22
CA SER A 150 -2.16 5.11 -16.24
C SER A 150 -2.64 5.58 -14.87
N SER A 151 -3.91 5.31 -14.61
CA SER A 151 -4.54 5.61 -13.33
C SER A 151 -4.11 4.67 -12.21
N SER A 152 -3.54 3.50 -12.50
CA SER A 152 -3.02 2.58 -11.50
C SER A 152 -1.68 3.07 -10.96
N LEU A 153 -0.73 3.39 -11.84
CA LEU A 153 0.58 3.92 -11.46
C LEU A 153 0.45 5.23 -10.68
N TYR A 154 -0.50 6.10 -11.07
CA TYR A 154 -0.78 7.33 -10.36
C TYR A 154 -1.34 7.11 -8.93
N GLN A 155 -2.29 6.19 -8.77
CA GLN A 155 -2.96 5.97 -7.48
C GLN A 155 -2.19 5.04 -6.54
N MET A 156 -1.42 4.12 -7.12
CA MET A 156 -0.65 3.07 -6.45
C MET A 156 0.87 3.32 -6.55
N PHE A 157 1.27 4.59 -6.40
CA PHE A 157 2.66 5.04 -6.50
C PHE A 157 3.60 4.21 -5.63
N GLY A 158 4.69 3.74 -6.25
CA GLY A 158 5.70 2.85 -5.69
C GLY A 158 5.20 1.50 -5.14
N ALA A 159 3.90 1.21 -5.23
CA ALA A 159 3.31 -0.05 -4.81
C ALA A 159 2.96 -0.94 -6.02
N MET A 160 2.59 -0.32 -7.15
CA MET A 160 2.34 -1.01 -8.42
C MET A 160 3.25 -0.51 -9.53
N CYS A 161 3.54 -1.41 -10.46
CA CYS A 161 4.26 -1.15 -11.69
C CYS A 161 3.60 -1.87 -12.87
N ASP A 162 3.91 -1.37 -14.06
CA ASP A 162 3.77 -2.15 -15.27
C ASP A 162 5.10 -2.86 -15.56
N LEU A 163 5.05 -4.11 -16.01
CA LEU A 163 6.23 -4.91 -16.38
C LEU A 163 6.43 -4.92 -17.89
N VAL A 164 7.68 -4.75 -18.30
CA VAL A 164 8.14 -4.89 -19.68
C VAL A 164 9.14 -6.04 -19.72
N VAL A 165 8.72 -7.22 -20.15
CA VAL A 165 9.59 -8.39 -20.24
C VAL A 165 10.14 -8.51 -21.67
N ILE A 166 11.47 -8.49 -21.79
CA ILE A 166 12.16 -8.58 -23.08
C ILE A 166 12.30 -10.06 -23.44
N LEU A 167 11.58 -10.51 -24.48
CA LEU A 167 11.59 -11.91 -24.91
C LEU A 167 12.66 -12.18 -25.98
N SER A 168 13.00 -11.18 -26.79
CA SER A 168 14.11 -11.21 -27.74
C SER A 168 14.70 -9.81 -27.90
N ARG A 169 16.02 -9.73 -28.08
CA ARG A 169 16.78 -8.48 -28.30
C ARG A 169 17.09 -8.21 -29.78
N GLU A 170 16.62 -9.05 -30.68
CA GLU A 170 16.78 -8.85 -32.12
C GLU A 170 16.06 -7.56 -32.59
N ALA A 171 16.35 -7.10 -33.80
CA ALA A 171 15.61 -5.99 -34.39
C ALA A 171 14.11 -6.34 -34.44
N GLN A 172 13.24 -5.49 -33.87
CA GLN A 172 11.81 -5.77 -33.64
C GLN A 172 11.54 -6.95 -32.68
N GLY A 173 12.46 -7.24 -31.77
CA GLY A 173 12.33 -8.28 -30.77
C GLY A 173 11.03 -8.16 -29.96
N LYS A 174 10.46 -9.31 -29.58
CA LYS A 174 9.15 -9.38 -28.91
C LYS A 174 9.26 -8.96 -27.46
N VAL A 175 8.22 -8.27 -26.99
CA VAL A 175 8.08 -7.80 -25.62
C VAL A 175 6.72 -8.24 -25.09
N ALA A 176 6.70 -8.80 -23.88
CA ALA A 176 5.46 -9.02 -23.13
C ALA A 176 5.28 -7.90 -22.10
N TYR A 177 4.16 -7.20 -22.20
CA TYR A 177 3.82 -6.08 -21.35
C TYR A 177 2.67 -6.46 -20.41
N PHE A 178 2.84 -6.22 -19.11
CA PHE A 178 1.84 -6.54 -18.09
C PHE A 178 1.50 -5.29 -17.29
N ASN A 179 0.20 -5.02 -17.13
CA ASN A 179 -0.28 -3.91 -16.32
C ASN A 179 -0.47 -4.29 -14.85
N ASP A 180 -0.35 -3.28 -13.99
CA ASP A 180 -0.85 -3.28 -12.60
C ASP A 180 -0.30 -4.41 -11.73
N VAL A 181 0.98 -4.75 -11.87
CA VAL A 181 1.66 -5.76 -11.03
C VAL A 181 2.16 -5.09 -9.75
N LEU A 182 2.10 -5.78 -8.61
CA LEU A 182 2.72 -5.25 -7.40
C LEU A 182 4.24 -5.19 -7.59
N VAL A 183 4.86 -4.06 -7.27
CA VAL A 183 6.33 -3.88 -7.37
C VAL A 183 7.06 -4.98 -6.61
N LYS A 184 6.57 -5.32 -5.42
CA LYS A 184 7.11 -6.39 -4.57
C LYS A 184 6.98 -7.79 -5.19
N ASP A 185 6.02 -8.00 -6.10
CA ASP A 185 5.83 -9.28 -6.79
C ASP A 185 6.58 -9.36 -8.12
N ALA A 186 7.02 -8.24 -8.70
CA ALA A 186 7.56 -8.14 -10.05
C ALA A 186 8.55 -9.26 -10.42
N GLN A 187 9.61 -9.42 -9.62
CA GLN A 187 10.63 -10.43 -9.86
C GLN A 187 10.06 -11.86 -9.79
N SER A 188 9.30 -12.14 -8.73
CA SER A 188 8.70 -13.47 -8.52
C SER A 188 7.65 -13.78 -9.59
N PHE A 189 6.93 -12.77 -10.07
CA PHE A 189 5.99 -12.87 -11.16
C PHE A 189 6.69 -13.28 -12.46
N VAL A 190 7.78 -12.59 -12.83
CA VAL A 190 8.56 -12.90 -14.03
C VAL A 190 9.13 -14.32 -13.92
N GLN A 191 9.73 -14.67 -12.79
CA GLN A 191 10.27 -16.01 -12.55
C GLN A 191 9.21 -17.11 -12.67
N ARG A 192 8.02 -16.90 -12.10
CA ARG A 192 6.91 -17.88 -12.21
C ARG A 192 6.33 -17.97 -13.61
N THR A 193 6.43 -16.93 -14.43
CA THR A 193 5.76 -16.86 -15.73
C THR A 193 6.69 -17.28 -16.87
N PHE A 194 7.96 -16.88 -16.81
CA PHE A 194 8.93 -17.09 -17.88
C PHE A 194 10.10 -17.98 -17.44
N GLY A 195 10.31 -18.19 -16.15
CA GLY A 195 11.46 -18.91 -15.61
C GLY A 195 12.61 -17.98 -15.25
N SER A 196 13.80 -18.56 -15.04
CA SER A 196 15.02 -17.81 -14.73
C SER A 196 15.64 -17.21 -16.00
N ASN A 197 16.42 -16.13 -15.85
CA ASN A 197 17.20 -15.47 -16.93
C ASN A 197 16.42 -14.59 -17.92
N PHE A 198 15.28 -14.04 -17.51
CA PHE A 198 14.60 -13.00 -18.28
C PHE A 198 14.97 -11.62 -17.78
N GLU A 199 15.27 -10.73 -18.72
CA GLU A 199 15.42 -9.33 -18.46
C GLU A 199 14.06 -8.63 -18.53
N TYR A 200 13.80 -7.78 -17.55
CA TYR A 200 12.58 -7.00 -17.50
C TYR A 200 12.83 -5.61 -16.95
N LEU A 201 11.97 -4.68 -17.34
CA LEU A 201 11.90 -3.33 -16.80
C LEU A 201 10.59 -3.18 -16.03
N THR A 202 10.62 -2.33 -15.01
CA THR A 202 9.42 -1.90 -14.27
C THR A 202 9.15 -0.43 -14.55
N LEU A 203 7.97 -0.10 -15.03
CA LEU A 203 7.48 1.27 -15.07
C LEU A 203 6.66 1.53 -13.81
N THR A 204 7.11 2.45 -12.96
CA THR A 204 6.41 2.86 -11.73
C THR A 204 6.44 4.39 -11.60
N PHE A 205 5.46 4.96 -10.92
CA PHE A 205 5.52 6.35 -10.48
C PHE A 205 5.97 6.40 -9.03
N GLU A 206 6.84 7.35 -8.71
CA GLU A 206 7.41 7.57 -7.39
C GLU A 206 7.29 9.05 -7.01
N PHE A 207 7.20 9.34 -5.70
CA PHE A 207 7.35 10.69 -5.18
C PHE A 207 8.80 10.90 -4.68
N MET A 208 9.33 12.11 -4.87
CA MET A 208 10.73 12.48 -4.64
C MET A 208 11.34 12.14 -3.27
N ALA A 209 10.55 11.78 -2.25
CA ALA A 209 11.07 11.50 -0.91
C ALA A 209 12.03 10.28 -0.84
N GLU A 210 11.97 9.34 -1.80
CA GLU A 210 12.84 8.16 -1.81
C GLU A 210 14.08 8.26 -2.73
N LEU A 211 14.15 9.27 -3.62
CA LEU A 211 15.30 9.48 -4.51
C LEU A 211 16.47 10.21 -3.82
N ASN A 212 16.24 10.88 -2.69
CA ASN A 212 17.26 11.63 -1.96
C ASN A 212 18.34 10.76 -1.29
N ASN A 213 18.14 9.45 -1.19
CA ASN A 213 19.17 8.53 -0.69
C ASN A 213 20.07 7.96 -1.79
N GLN A 214 19.84 8.29 -3.06
CA GLN A 214 20.64 7.80 -4.19
C GLN A 214 21.05 8.87 -5.21
N MET A 215 20.44 10.05 -5.20
CA MET A 215 20.91 11.18 -5.99
C MET A 215 21.82 12.09 -5.15
N VAL A 216 23.14 11.86 -5.26
CA VAL A 216 24.12 12.92 -5.01
C VAL A 216 24.03 13.86 -6.20
N TRP A 217 23.51 15.06 -5.99
CA TRP A 217 23.72 16.15 -6.93
C TRP A 217 25.21 16.51 -6.84
N ASN A 218 25.99 16.15 -7.86
CA ASN A 218 27.27 16.80 -8.07
C ASN A 218 26.95 18.19 -8.63
N ASP A 219 26.73 19.13 -7.73
CA ASP A 219 26.67 20.55 -8.06
C ASP A 219 28.11 21.04 -8.33
N ASP A 220 28.69 20.58 -9.43
CA ASP A 220 29.78 21.28 -10.11
C ASP A 220 29.16 22.18 -11.19
N ASP A 221 28.42 23.18 -10.75
CA ASP A 221 28.14 24.37 -11.57
C ASP A 221 28.89 25.56 -10.95
N PRO A 222 30.01 26.01 -11.53
CA PRO A 222 30.81 27.08 -10.98
C PRO A 222 30.17 28.41 -11.33
N GLY A 223 29.18 28.82 -10.56
CA GLY A 223 28.81 30.23 -10.51
C GLY A 223 27.35 30.53 -10.30
N VAL A 224 26.87 30.38 -9.06
CA VAL A 224 25.95 31.36 -8.48
C VAL A 224 26.26 31.47 -6.99
N THR A 225 27.10 32.43 -6.60
CA THR A 225 27.11 32.93 -5.22
C THR A 225 25.89 33.83 -5.06
N SER A 226 24.82 33.32 -4.45
CA SER A 226 23.78 34.19 -3.92
C SER A 226 24.08 34.48 -2.46
N ASP A 227 24.72 35.63 -2.26
CA ASP A 227 24.77 36.33 -0.99
C ASP A 227 23.37 36.66 -0.46
N ASN A 228 23.21 36.38 0.84
CA ASN A 228 22.46 37.12 1.87
C ASN A 228 20.92 37.07 1.95
N PRO A 229 20.36 37.36 3.14
CA PRO A 229 21.00 37.65 4.45
C PRO A 229 20.79 36.58 5.54
#